data_AF-J9AN45-F1
#
_entry.id   AF-J9AN45-F1
#
_cell.length_a   1.000
_cell.length_b   1.000
_cell.length_c   1.000
_cell.angle_alpha   90.00
_cell.angle_beta   90.00
_cell.angle_gamma   90.00
#
_symmetry.space_group_name_H-M   'P 1'
#
loop_
_entity.id
_entity.type
_entity.pdbx_description
1 polymer ?
#
loop_
_entity_poly.entity_id
_entity_poly.type
_entity_poly.pdbx_seq_one_letter_code
_entity_poly.pdbx_strand_id
1 'polypeptide(L)'
;MFKYNKFKIRIINEKITTPFTTVYRCGPLIDLCRGPHVRHTGKVKALTVVKTSSSYWEGRSDAESLIRIYGISFPDSKQLKEWQKLQEEAAKRDHRKIGRDQELYFFHPLSPGSAFWYPKGAHIYNTLCNFIRKEYRKRGFTEVISPNMYNSKLWEQSGHWEHYSDNMFKIDIEKETFGLKPMNCPGHCLMYAHMPRTHNELPLRYADFGVLHR
;
A
#
# COMPACT_ATOMS: atom_id res chain seq x y z
N MET A 1 30.23 0.73 -23.95
CA MET A 1 29.10 1.67 -24.10
C MET A 1 28.71 2.33 -22.78
N PHE A 2 28.39 1.59 -21.70
CA PHE A 2 27.87 2.17 -20.44
C PHE A 2 28.85 2.18 -19.24
N LYS A 3 30.18 2.20 -19.49
CA LYS A 3 31.20 2.13 -18.42
C LYS A 3 31.05 3.22 -17.34
N TYR A 4 30.48 4.36 -17.70
CA TYR A 4 30.26 5.51 -16.82
C TYR A 4 29.01 5.39 -15.91
N ASN A 5 28.11 4.43 -16.14
CA ASN A 5 26.86 4.31 -15.41
C ASN A 5 26.73 2.93 -14.76
N LYS A 6 27.00 2.88 -13.44
CA LYS A 6 26.95 1.64 -12.63
C LYS A 6 25.58 0.93 -12.69
N PHE A 7 24.48 1.67 -12.79
CA PHE A 7 23.13 1.11 -12.81
C PHE A 7 22.82 0.41 -14.13
N LYS A 8 23.27 0.96 -15.26
CA LYS A 8 23.13 0.30 -16.56
C LYS A 8 23.94 -0.98 -16.65
N ILE A 9 25.14 -1.01 -16.06
CA ILE A 9 25.96 -2.23 -15.98
C ILE A 9 25.26 -3.29 -15.12
N ARG A 10 24.72 -2.92 -13.95
CA ARG A 10 23.92 -3.84 -13.12
C ARG A 10 22.73 -4.41 -13.89
N ILE A 11 21.95 -3.58 -14.60
CA ILE A 11 20.83 -4.06 -15.43
C ILE A 11 21.30 -5.10 -16.46
N ILE A 12 22.44 -4.85 -17.11
CA ILE A 12 23.01 -5.80 -18.09
C ILE A 12 23.34 -7.13 -17.41
N ASN A 13 24.05 -7.09 -16.28
CA ASN A 13 24.51 -8.30 -15.61
C ASN A 13 23.38 -9.10 -14.94
N GLU A 14 22.36 -8.41 -14.40
CA GLU A 14 21.33 -9.02 -13.57
C GLU A 14 20.06 -9.38 -14.36
N LYS A 15 19.69 -8.60 -15.39
CA LYS A 15 18.37 -8.70 -16.05
C LYS A 15 18.44 -9.18 -17.50
N ILE A 16 19.62 -9.23 -18.10
CA ILE A 16 19.80 -9.67 -19.48
C ILE A 16 20.38 -11.08 -19.48
N THR A 17 19.50 -12.05 -19.69
CA THR A 17 19.87 -13.48 -19.77
C THR A 17 20.13 -13.94 -21.20
N THR A 18 19.85 -13.09 -22.20
CA THR A 18 20.03 -13.39 -23.62
C THR A 18 21.41 -12.96 -24.12
N PRO A 19 21.97 -13.62 -25.15
CA PRO A 19 23.28 -13.25 -25.71
C PRO A 19 23.33 -11.83 -26.30
N PHE A 20 22.17 -11.32 -26.73
CA PHE A 20 22.03 -10.00 -27.33
C PHE A 20 20.93 -9.20 -26.63
N THR A 21 21.07 -7.88 -26.66
CA THR A 21 20.07 -6.92 -26.18
C THR A 21 20.05 -5.70 -27.10
N THR A 22 18.95 -4.95 -27.06
CA THR A 22 18.78 -3.75 -27.87
C THR A 22 19.16 -2.49 -27.08
N VAL A 23 19.67 -1.50 -27.79
CA VAL A 23 19.87 -0.15 -27.28
C VAL A 23 19.14 0.85 -28.16
N TYR A 24 18.57 1.87 -27.54
CA TYR A 24 17.98 3.00 -28.24
C TYR A 24 18.98 4.15 -28.32
N ARG A 25 19.11 4.77 -29.49
CA ARG A 25 19.96 5.95 -29.69
C ARG A 25 19.12 7.11 -30.22
N CYS A 26 19.22 8.26 -29.55
CA CYS A 26 18.61 9.52 -29.96
C CYS A 26 19.67 10.63 -29.89
N GLY A 27 20.33 10.93 -31.02
CA GLY A 27 21.47 11.85 -31.05
C GLY A 27 22.65 11.32 -30.21
N PRO A 28 23.15 12.09 -29.22
CA PRO A 28 24.20 11.63 -28.31
C PRO A 28 23.68 10.71 -27.19
N LEU A 29 22.36 10.68 -26.93
CA LEU A 29 21.77 9.82 -25.91
C LEU A 29 21.74 8.38 -26.40
N ILE A 30 22.28 7.47 -25.59
CA ILE A 30 22.15 6.02 -25.78
C ILE A 30 21.58 5.41 -24.51
N ASP A 31 20.55 4.58 -24.64
CA ASP A 31 19.85 3.96 -23.52
C ASP A 31 19.56 2.47 -23.72
N LEU A 32 19.54 1.72 -22.61
CA LEU A 32 19.12 0.32 -22.61
C LEU A 32 17.60 0.27 -22.59
N CYS A 33 17.00 0.16 -23.77
CA CYS A 33 15.56 0.09 -23.91
C CYS A 33 15.18 -0.90 -25.02
N ARG A 34 14.10 -1.63 -24.79
CA ARG A 34 13.52 -2.58 -25.76
C ARG A 34 12.48 -1.93 -26.68
N GLY A 35 12.05 -0.70 -26.37
CA GLY A 35 11.06 0.03 -27.16
C GLY A 35 9.63 -0.57 -27.05
N PRO A 36 8.72 -0.18 -27.97
CA PRO A 36 8.94 0.68 -29.13
C PRO A 36 9.13 2.16 -28.76
N HIS A 37 9.75 2.92 -29.68
CA HIS A 37 9.90 4.37 -29.57
C HIS A 37 9.09 5.07 -30.66
N VAL A 38 8.76 6.34 -30.43
CA VAL A 38 8.21 7.21 -31.49
C VAL A 38 9.23 7.36 -32.62
N ARG A 39 8.74 7.49 -33.86
CA ARG A 39 9.60 7.56 -35.06
C ARG A 39 10.61 8.71 -35.03
N HIS A 40 10.24 9.85 -34.45
CA HIS A 40 11.12 11.00 -34.24
C HIS A 40 10.63 11.84 -33.04
N THR A 41 11.54 12.58 -32.41
CA THR A 41 11.27 13.37 -31.20
C THR A 41 10.24 14.47 -31.40
N GLY A 42 10.08 15.01 -32.62
CA GLY A 42 9.04 16.00 -32.94
C GLY A 42 7.58 15.53 -32.76
N LYS A 43 7.34 14.24 -32.46
CA LYS A 43 6.01 13.75 -32.04
C LYS A 43 5.68 14.10 -30.58
N VAL A 44 6.69 14.37 -29.76
CA VAL A 44 6.55 14.82 -28.36
C VAL A 44 6.42 16.34 -28.39
N LYS A 45 5.18 16.86 -28.47
CA LYS A 45 4.95 18.32 -28.61
C LYS A 45 4.74 19.03 -27.28
N ALA A 46 4.04 18.40 -26.35
CA ALA A 46 3.75 18.98 -25.05
C ALA A 46 4.24 18.03 -23.97
N LEU A 47 5.13 18.50 -23.09
CA LEU A 47 5.72 17.73 -22.00
C LEU A 47 5.80 18.60 -20.75
N THR A 48 5.49 18.02 -19.60
CA THR A 48 5.67 18.68 -18.30
C THR A 48 6.19 17.73 -17.25
N VAL A 49 6.98 18.26 -16.32
CA VAL A 49 7.44 17.56 -15.12
C VAL A 49 6.41 17.79 -14.02
N VAL A 50 5.93 16.71 -13.39
CA VAL A 50 4.78 16.77 -12.49
C VAL A 50 5.18 16.63 -11.02
N LYS A 51 6.20 15.82 -10.73
CA LYS A 51 6.60 15.49 -9.36
C LYS A 51 8.03 14.99 -9.33
N THR A 52 8.72 15.28 -8.24
CA THR A 52 9.97 14.62 -7.85
C THR A 52 9.76 13.77 -6.60
N SER A 53 10.44 12.63 -6.52
CA SER A 53 10.44 11.78 -5.32
C SER A 53 11.78 11.08 -5.17
N SER A 54 12.13 10.69 -3.96
CA SER A 54 13.17 9.68 -3.75
C SER A 54 12.61 8.28 -4.00
N SER A 55 13.48 7.38 -4.42
CA SER A 55 13.20 5.94 -4.53
C SER A 55 14.50 5.17 -4.33
N TYR A 56 14.42 3.94 -3.86
CA TYR A 56 15.60 3.08 -3.73
C TYR A 56 15.73 2.14 -4.92
N TRP A 57 16.96 1.71 -5.23
CA TRP A 57 17.19 0.71 -6.27
C TRP A 57 16.38 -0.57 -5.97
N GLU A 58 15.56 -1.00 -6.93
CA GLU A 58 14.65 -2.16 -6.81
C GLU A 58 13.67 -2.12 -5.62
N GLY A 59 13.45 -0.93 -5.02
CA GLY A 59 12.59 -0.80 -3.85
C GLY A 59 13.20 -1.33 -2.55
N ARG A 60 14.49 -1.70 -2.55
CA ARG A 60 15.24 -2.17 -1.39
C ARG A 60 15.76 -1.00 -0.56
N SER A 61 15.30 -0.87 0.68
CA SER A 61 15.61 0.29 1.55
C SER A 61 17.08 0.40 1.95
N ASP A 62 17.81 -0.70 1.89
CA ASP A 62 19.26 -0.82 2.12
C ASP A 62 20.10 -0.48 0.88
N ALA A 63 19.48 -0.36 -0.30
CA ALA A 63 20.15 -0.07 -1.55
C ALA A 63 20.31 1.43 -1.81
N GLU A 64 21.01 1.79 -2.90
CA GLU A 64 21.27 3.20 -3.21
C GLU A 64 20.00 4.01 -3.45
N SER A 65 19.95 5.21 -2.84
CA SER A 65 18.88 6.19 -3.07
C SER A 65 19.02 6.85 -4.44
N LEU A 66 17.90 7.01 -5.11
CA LEU A 66 17.76 7.60 -6.45
C LEU A 66 16.68 8.68 -6.44
N ILE A 67 16.88 9.70 -7.28
CA ILE A 67 15.87 10.72 -7.54
C ILE A 67 15.03 10.29 -8.74
N ARG A 68 13.75 10.10 -8.52
CA ARG A 68 12.75 9.82 -9.55
C ARG A 68 12.06 11.11 -9.95
N ILE A 69 12.07 11.38 -11.25
CA ILE A 69 11.37 12.52 -11.86
C ILE A 69 10.19 11.96 -12.64
N TYR A 70 8.97 12.37 -12.25
CA TYR A 70 7.76 12.06 -12.98
C TYR A 70 7.49 13.15 -14.01
N GLY A 71 7.20 12.75 -15.24
CA GLY A 71 6.75 13.65 -16.30
C GLY A 71 5.69 12.98 -17.15
N ILE A 72 4.93 13.80 -17.87
CA ILE A 72 3.90 13.36 -18.79
C ILE A 72 4.04 14.12 -20.11
N SER A 73 3.72 13.46 -21.22
CA SER A 73 3.75 14.05 -22.56
C SER A 73 2.46 13.77 -23.31
N PHE A 74 2.05 14.73 -24.15
CA PHE A 74 0.93 14.61 -25.08
C PHE A 74 1.33 15.00 -26.52
N PRO A 75 0.61 14.50 -27.54
CA PRO A 75 0.85 14.88 -28.95
C PRO A 75 0.56 16.35 -29.27
N ASP A 76 -0.21 17.03 -28.42
CA ASP A 76 -0.55 18.45 -28.55
C ASP A 76 -0.75 19.11 -27.18
N SER A 77 -0.74 20.45 -27.17
CA SER A 77 -0.85 21.25 -25.95
C SER A 77 -2.28 21.33 -25.40
N LYS A 78 -3.32 21.06 -26.21
CA LYS A 78 -4.71 21.07 -25.77
C LYS A 78 -4.97 19.89 -24.83
N GLN A 79 -4.51 18.69 -25.20
CA GLN A 79 -4.61 17.50 -24.34
C GLN A 79 -3.84 17.67 -23.03
N LEU A 80 -2.66 18.29 -23.06
CA LEU A 80 -1.92 18.56 -21.83
C LEU A 80 -2.70 19.49 -20.88
N LYS A 81 -3.31 20.55 -21.40
CA LYS A 81 -4.15 21.47 -20.60
C LYS A 81 -5.39 20.78 -20.03
N GLU A 82 -6.05 19.94 -20.82
CA GLU A 82 -7.18 19.15 -20.36
C GLU A 82 -6.78 18.20 -19.23
N TRP A 83 -5.66 17.49 -19.39
CA TRP A 83 -5.11 16.63 -18.35
C TRP A 83 -4.76 17.43 -17.09
N GLN A 84 -4.13 18.61 -17.22
CA GLN A 84 -3.81 19.47 -16.08
C GLN A 84 -5.07 19.90 -15.31
N LYS A 85 -6.13 20.30 -16.02
CA LYS A 85 -7.42 20.62 -15.41
C LYS A 85 -8.00 19.44 -14.63
N LEU A 86 -7.90 18.22 -15.17
CA LEU A 86 -8.34 17.01 -14.46
C LEU A 86 -7.51 16.74 -13.20
N GLN A 87 -6.18 16.97 -13.24
CA GLN A 87 -5.33 16.83 -12.06
C GLN A 87 -5.66 17.85 -10.97
N GLU A 88 -5.94 19.09 -11.35
CA GLU A 88 -6.37 20.14 -10.41
C GLU A 88 -7.69 19.77 -9.72
N GLU A 89 -8.66 19.27 -10.48
CA GLU A 89 -9.94 18.79 -9.93
C GLU A 89 -9.75 17.57 -9.01
N ALA A 90 -8.87 16.64 -9.37
CA ALA A 90 -8.53 15.50 -8.52
C ALA A 90 -7.84 15.96 -7.21
N ALA A 91 -6.92 16.92 -7.29
CA ALA A 91 -6.22 17.47 -6.13
C ALA A 91 -7.18 18.20 -5.15
N LYS A 92 -8.25 18.82 -5.66
CA LYS A 92 -9.32 19.40 -4.81
C LYS A 92 -10.09 18.32 -4.04
N ARG A 93 -10.15 17.10 -4.55
CA ARG A 93 -10.90 15.96 -3.97
C ARG A 93 -10.01 15.01 -3.15
N ASP A 94 -8.77 15.41 -2.88
CA ASP A 94 -7.87 14.64 -2.04
C ASP A 94 -8.39 14.58 -0.60
N HIS A 95 -8.70 13.37 -0.11
CA HIS A 95 -9.18 13.16 1.24
C HIS A 95 -8.26 13.75 2.31
N ARG A 96 -6.94 13.84 2.07
CA ARG A 96 -5.98 14.43 3.01
C ARG A 96 -6.17 15.93 3.13
N LYS A 97 -6.45 16.59 2.01
CA LYS A 97 -6.76 18.02 1.97
C LYS A 97 -8.12 18.27 2.63
N ILE A 98 -9.15 17.54 2.20
CA ILE A 98 -10.51 17.67 2.75
C ILE A 98 -10.53 17.37 4.25
N GLY A 99 -9.85 16.30 4.68
CA GLY A 99 -9.80 15.86 6.07
C GLY A 99 -9.16 16.90 6.98
N ARG A 100 -8.14 17.61 6.50
CA ARG A 100 -7.53 18.74 7.20
C ARG A 100 -8.45 19.97 7.19
N ASP A 101 -8.92 20.37 6.00
CA ASP A 101 -9.70 21.59 5.82
C ASP A 101 -11.07 21.53 6.52
N GLN A 102 -11.62 20.33 6.75
CA GLN A 102 -12.87 20.09 7.49
C GLN A 102 -12.67 19.59 8.93
N GLU A 103 -11.43 19.52 9.42
CA GLU A 103 -11.11 19.05 10.78
C GLU A 103 -11.69 17.65 11.08
N LEU A 104 -11.47 16.70 10.17
CA LEU A 104 -11.94 15.33 10.33
C LEU A 104 -10.90 14.47 11.06
N TYR A 105 -9.64 14.60 10.68
CA TYR A 105 -8.52 13.87 11.27
C TYR A 105 -7.17 14.54 10.93
N PHE A 106 -6.12 14.16 11.65
CA PHE A 106 -4.75 14.50 11.33
C PHE A 106 -3.80 13.31 11.56
N PHE A 107 -2.57 13.41 11.06
CA PHE A 107 -1.51 12.43 11.31
C PHE A 107 -0.36 13.10 12.06
N HIS A 108 0.23 12.39 13.02
CA HIS A 108 1.34 12.89 13.83
C HIS A 108 2.58 11.98 13.66
N PRO A 109 3.80 12.54 13.57
CA PRO A 109 5.02 11.73 13.44
C PRO A 109 5.27 10.73 14.58
N LEU A 110 4.70 10.96 15.76
CA LEU A 110 4.76 10.02 16.89
C LEU A 110 3.90 8.76 16.70
N SER A 111 3.00 8.74 15.71
CA SER A 111 2.20 7.57 15.35
C SER A 111 2.04 7.51 13.82
N PRO A 112 3.12 7.21 13.08
CA PRO A 112 3.12 7.24 11.63
C PRO A 112 2.12 6.20 11.07
N GLY A 113 1.34 6.60 10.07
CA GLY A 113 0.32 5.75 9.45
C GLY A 113 -0.99 5.64 10.24
N SER A 114 -1.04 6.12 11.48
CA SER A 114 -2.25 6.11 12.31
C SER A 114 -2.87 7.51 12.42
N ALA A 115 -4.16 7.61 12.07
CA ALA A 115 -4.89 8.87 12.10
C ALA A 115 -5.45 9.17 13.49
N PHE A 116 -5.35 10.43 13.91
CA PHE A 116 -6.04 11.00 15.06
C PHE A 116 -7.35 11.61 14.57
N TRP A 117 -8.48 11.10 15.03
CA TRP A 117 -9.81 11.52 14.57
C TRP A 117 -10.38 12.61 15.48
N TYR A 118 -10.80 13.72 14.87
CA TYR A 118 -11.56 14.78 15.54
C TYR A 118 -13.03 14.37 15.70
N PRO A 119 -13.84 15.08 16.52
CA PRO A 119 -15.24 14.72 16.74
C PRO A 119 -16.08 14.56 15.45
N LYS A 120 -15.89 15.42 14.44
CA LYS A 120 -16.57 15.34 13.15
C LYS A 120 -16.22 14.06 12.38
N GLY A 121 -14.92 13.72 12.33
CA GLY A 121 -14.45 12.49 11.69
C GLY A 121 -14.90 11.24 12.45
N ALA A 122 -14.81 11.26 13.78
CA ALA A 122 -15.28 10.17 14.63
C ALA A 122 -16.80 9.94 14.48
N HIS A 123 -17.59 11.00 14.31
CA HIS A 123 -19.03 10.89 14.02
C HIS A 123 -19.29 10.13 12.71
N ILE A 124 -18.56 10.45 11.64
CA ILE A 124 -18.66 9.74 10.35
C ILE A 124 -18.26 8.26 10.53
N TYR A 125 -17.12 8.01 11.16
CA TYR A 125 -16.61 6.65 11.41
C TYR A 125 -17.63 5.80 12.18
N ASN A 126 -18.19 6.34 13.28
CA ASN A 126 -19.18 5.64 14.09
C ASN A 126 -20.50 5.42 13.34
N THR A 127 -20.92 6.37 12.50
CA THR A 127 -22.10 6.22 11.66
C THR A 127 -21.94 5.05 10.68
N LEU A 128 -20.77 4.94 10.04
CA LEU A 128 -20.46 3.82 9.14
C LEU A 128 -20.37 2.48 9.89
N CYS A 129 -19.72 2.45 11.06
CA CYS A 129 -19.67 1.24 11.88
C CYS A 129 -21.07 0.79 12.31
N ASN A 130 -21.92 1.73 12.75
CA ASN A 130 -23.30 1.43 13.14
C ASN A 130 -24.14 0.95 11.96
N PHE A 131 -23.93 1.50 10.76
CA PHE A 131 -24.54 0.98 9.53
C PHE A 131 -24.14 -0.48 9.28
N ILE A 132 -22.85 -0.80 9.28
CA ILE A 132 -22.37 -2.17 9.05
C ILE A 132 -22.84 -3.13 10.15
N ARG A 133 -22.85 -2.72 11.42
CA ARG A 133 -23.43 -3.51 12.52
C ARG A 133 -24.89 -3.88 12.27
N LYS A 134 -25.71 -2.93 11.81
CA LYS A 134 -27.11 -3.19 11.45
C LYS A 134 -27.21 -4.21 10.30
N GLU A 135 -26.37 -4.06 9.28
CA GLU A 135 -26.35 -4.97 8.14
C GLU A 135 -25.86 -6.38 8.51
N TYR A 136 -24.90 -6.50 9.43
CA TYR A 136 -24.44 -7.78 9.98
C TYR A 136 -25.54 -8.49 10.77
N ARG A 137 -26.26 -7.78 11.64
CA ARG A 137 -27.38 -8.37 12.41
C ARG A 137 -28.46 -8.93 11.49
N LYS A 138 -28.84 -8.20 10.43
CA LYS A 138 -29.80 -8.68 9.42
C LYS A 138 -29.35 -9.96 8.70
N ARG A 139 -28.04 -10.20 8.61
CA ARG A 139 -27.42 -11.35 7.92
C ARG A 139 -27.00 -12.47 8.87
N GLY A 140 -27.44 -12.41 10.13
CA GLY A 140 -27.14 -13.45 11.14
C GLY A 140 -25.67 -13.51 11.54
N PHE A 141 -24.96 -12.38 11.51
CA PHE A 141 -23.63 -12.26 12.13
C PHE A 141 -23.76 -11.86 13.60
N THR A 142 -22.93 -12.45 14.44
CA THR A 142 -22.81 -12.13 15.85
C THR A 142 -21.52 -11.34 16.08
N GLU A 143 -21.64 -10.14 16.64
CA GLU A 143 -20.48 -9.31 16.96
C GLU A 143 -19.69 -9.93 18.13
N VAL A 144 -18.37 -10.03 17.97
CA VAL A 144 -17.43 -10.54 18.96
C VAL A 144 -16.31 -9.55 19.19
N ILE A 145 -15.63 -9.68 20.32
CA ILE A 145 -14.45 -8.89 20.67
C ILE A 145 -13.30 -9.87 20.92
N SER A 146 -12.20 -9.66 20.20
CA SER A 146 -10.99 -10.47 20.31
C SER A 146 -9.78 -9.62 20.74
N PRO A 147 -8.80 -10.17 21.47
CA PRO A 147 -7.57 -9.46 21.86
C PRO A 147 -6.84 -8.81 20.68
N ASN A 148 -6.04 -7.78 20.97
CA ASN A 148 -5.18 -7.11 19.99
C ASN A 148 -3.76 -7.69 19.91
N MET A 149 -3.34 -8.42 20.94
CA MET A 149 -1.98 -8.96 21.06
C MET A 149 -2.06 -10.45 21.37
N TYR A 150 -1.25 -11.24 20.68
CA TYR A 150 -1.18 -12.69 20.84
C TYR A 150 0.27 -13.15 20.87
N ASN A 151 0.51 -14.26 21.55
CA ASN A 151 1.80 -14.97 21.51
C ASN A 151 2.10 -15.44 20.07
N SER A 152 3.37 -15.42 19.67
CA SER A 152 3.83 -15.79 18.31
C SER A 152 3.36 -17.18 17.88
N LYS A 153 3.21 -18.11 18.82
CA LYS A 153 2.71 -19.47 18.60
C LYS A 153 1.39 -19.51 17.83
N LEU A 154 0.48 -18.54 18.03
CA LEU A 154 -0.78 -18.48 17.27
C LEU A 154 -0.54 -18.18 15.78
N TRP A 155 0.41 -17.29 15.49
CA TRP A 155 0.75 -16.89 14.13
C TRP A 155 1.52 -18.00 13.40
N GLU A 156 2.39 -18.72 14.13
CA GLU A 156 3.07 -19.92 13.65
C GLU A 156 2.06 -21.02 13.32
N GLN A 157 1.17 -21.34 14.27
CA GLN A 157 0.13 -22.36 14.08
C GLN A 157 -0.81 -22.05 12.91
N SER A 158 -1.12 -20.77 12.70
CA SER A 158 -1.99 -20.36 11.59
C SER A 158 -1.26 -20.18 10.26
N GLY A 159 0.06 -20.37 10.19
CA GLY A 159 0.90 -20.16 9.00
C GLY A 159 1.17 -18.69 8.65
N HIS A 160 0.57 -17.74 9.37
CA HIS A 160 0.75 -16.31 9.09
C HIS A 160 2.16 -15.83 9.42
N TRP A 161 2.86 -16.50 10.34
CA TRP A 161 4.23 -16.14 10.69
C TRP A 161 5.17 -16.21 9.49
N GLU A 162 5.08 -17.26 8.68
CA GLU A 162 5.96 -17.45 7.51
C GLU A 162 5.76 -16.39 6.42
N HIS A 163 4.53 -15.86 6.30
CA HIS A 163 4.17 -14.96 5.21
C HIS A 163 4.06 -13.48 5.60
N TYR A 164 3.72 -13.20 6.85
CA TYR A 164 3.39 -11.85 7.32
C TYR A 164 4.28 -11.35 8.45
N SER A 165 5.19 -12.16 9.00
CA SER A 165 5.99 -11.75 10.15
C SER A 165 6.83 -10.49 9.88
N ASP A 166 7.27 -10.23 8.65
CA ASP A 166 7.98 -9.00 8.29
C ASP A 166 7.08 -7.75 8.33
N ASN A 167 5.77 -7.91 8.21
CA ASN A 167 4.75 -6.85 8.24
C ASN A 167 3.94 -6.87 9.55
N MET A 168 4.54 -7.34 10.65
CA MET A 168 3.91 -7.43 11.96
C MET A 168 4.72 -6.66 13.00
N PHE A 169 4.02 -5.92 13.85
CA PHE A 169 4.62 -5.36 15.06
C PHE A 169 4.83 -6.46 16.09
N LYS A 170 6.09 -6.69 16.48
CA LYS A 170 6.52 -7.70 17.45
C LYS A 170 7.05 -7.00 18.71
N ILE A 171 6.72 -7.57 19.86
CA ILE A 171 7.16 -7.11 21.17
C ILE A 171 7.65 -8.33 21.92
N ASP A 172 8.91 -8.32 22.36
CA ASP A 172 9.45 -9.36 23.22
C ASP A 172 9.10 -9.04 24.67
N ILE A 173 8.39 -9.96 25.33
CA ILE A 173 7.98 -9.87 26.72
C ILE A 173 8.59 -11.07 27.44
N GLU A 174 9.56 -10.80 28.31
CA GLU A 174 10.36 -11.83 28.99
C GLU A 174 11.06 -12.77 28.00
N LYS A 175 10.62 -14.03 27.92
CA LYS A 175 11.17 -15.08 27.04
C LYS A 175 10.22 -15.44 25.90
N GLU A 176 9.13 -14.69 25.71
CA GLU A 176 8.14 -14.95 24.68
C GLU A 176 7.97 -13.73 23.75
N THR A 177 7.83 -13.99 22.45
CA THR A 177 7.51 -12.96 21.46
C THR A 177 6.01 -12.85 21.30
N PHE A 178 5.50 -11.63 21.43
CA PHE A 178 4.11 -11.28 21.16
C PHE A 178 4.02 -10.46 19.87
N GLY A 179 2.87 -10.52 19.21
CA GLY A 179 2.59 -9.73 18.02
C GLY A 179 1.24 -9.04 18.11
N LEU A 180 1.17 -7.79 17.65
CA LEU A 180 -0.13 -7.15 17.38
C LEU A 180 -0.80 -7.85 16.22
N LYS A 181 -2.11 -8.06 16.30
CA LYS A 181 -2.85 -8.78 15.27
C LYS A 181 -2.83 -8.05 13.91
N PRO A 182 -2.38 -8.70 12.82
CA PRO A 182 -2.50 -8.16 11.46
C PRO A 182 -3.84 -8.54 10.79
N MET A 183 -4.62 -9.40 11.46
CA MET A 183 -5.95 -9.87 11.07
C MET A 183 -6.68 -10.55 12.24
N ASN A 184 -8.01 -10.68 12.14
CA ASN A 184 -8.85 -11.25 13.19
C ASN A 184 -8.99 -12.79 13.11
N CYS A 185 -8.68 -13.38 11.96
CA CYS A 185 -9.04 -14.78 11.65
C CYS A 185 -8.52 -15.80 12.68
N PRO A 186 -7.23 -15.78 13.10
CA PRO A 186 -6.73 -16.74 14.08
C PRO A 186 -7.43 -16.63 15.45
N GLY A 187 -7.77 -15.40 15.87
CA GLY A 187 -8.56 -15.18 17.08
C GLY A 187 -9.96 -15.80 16.96
N HIS A 188 -10.62 -15.66 15.80
CA HIS A 188 -11.94 -16.26 15.57
C HIS A 188 -11.88 -17.80 15.55
N CYS A 189 -10.79 -18.38 15.04
CA CYS A 189 -10.56 -19.82 15.10
C CYS A 189 -10.43 -20.32 16.56
N LEU A 190 -9.72 -19.59 17.42
CA LEU A 190 -9.65 -19.90 18.86
C LEU A 190 -11.03 -19.83 19.53
N MET A 191 -11.81 -18.79 19.23
CA MET A 191 -13.17 -18.64 19.77
C MET A 191 -14.10 -19.77 19.32
N TYR A 192 -13.98 -20.19 18.06
CA TYR A 192 -14.72 -21.33 17.54
C TYR A 192 -14.31 -22.63 18.23
N ALA A 193 -13.01 -22.86 18.39
CA ALA A 193 -12.46 -24.10 18.97
C ALA A 193 -12.67 -24.24 20.48
N HIS A 194 -12.88 -23.13 21.22
CA HIS A 194 -13.00 -23.16 22.68
C HIS A 194 -14.21 -23.95 23.20
N MET A 195 -15.33 -23.93 22.47
CA MET A 195 -16.57 -24.60 22.89
C MET A 195 -16.90 -25.74 21.93
N PRO A 196 -17.33 -26.90 22.42
CA PRO A 196 -17.85 -27.96 21.57
C PRO A 196 -19.08 -27.45 20.82
N ARG A 197 -19.15 -27.74 19.51
CA ARG A 197 -20.25 -27.31 18.64
C ARG A 197 -20.95 -28.49 18.00
N THR A 198 -22.25 -28.33 17.79
CA THR A 198 -23.08 -29.29 17.05
C THR A 198 -23.39 -28.76 15.64
N HIS A 199 -23.69 -29.65 14.71
CA HIS A 199 -23.99 -29.26 13.32
C HIS A 199 -25.20 -28.32 13.20
N ASN A 200 -26.13 -28.35 14.16
CA ASN A 200 -27.30 -27.48 14.20
C ASN A 200 -26.99 -26.01 14.53
N GLU A 201 -25.84 -25.74 15.14
CA GLU A 201 -25.38 -24.36 15.41
C GLU A 201 -24.77 -23.70 14.16
N LEU A 202 -24.60 -24.46 13.07
CA LEU A 202 -24.09 -23.94 11.81
C LEU A 202 -25.25 -23.46 10.92
N PRO A 203 -25.07 -22.36 10.16
CA PRO A 203 -23.84 -21.59 10.00
C PRO A 203 -23.56 -20.57 11.12
N LEU A 204 -22.36 -20.62 11.69
CA LEU A 204 -21.85 -19.63 12.65
C LEU A 204 -21.13 -18.49 11.91
N ARG A 205 -21.38 -17.25 12.29
CA ARG A 205 -20.77 -16.07 11.66
C ARG A 205 -20.37 -15.04 12.70
N TYR A 206 -19.07 -14.82 12.87
CA TYR A 206 -18.54 -13.77 13.75
C TYR A 206 -18.24 -12.50 12.96
N ALA A 207 -18.59 -11.36 13.54
CA ALA A 207 -18.21 -10.03 13.07
C ALA A 207 -17.33 -9.35 14.13
N ASP A 208 -16.24 -8.74 13.72
CA ASP A 208 -15.27 -8.13 14.62
C ASP A 208 -14.79 -6.80 14.04
N PHE A 209 -14.95 -5.73 14.83
CA PHE A 209 -14.55 -4.37 14.48
C PHE A 209 -13.22 -3.98 15.17
N GLY A 210 -12.47 -4.98 15.63
CA GLY A 210 -11.19 -4.83 16.28
C GLY A 210 -10.14 -4.22 15.36
N VAL A 211 -9.26 -3.42 15.96
CA VAL A 211 -8.20 -2.71 15.26
C VAL A 211 -7.08 -3.67 14.87
N LEU A 212 -6.60 -3.55 13.64
CA LEU A 212 -5.48 -4.34 13.09
C LEU A 212 -4.27 -3.44 12.87
N HIS A 213 -3.07 -4.00 12.99
CA HIS A 213 -1.82 -3.27 12.81
C HIS A 213 -0.94 -4.00 11.79
N ARG A 214 -0.32 -3.24 10.88
CA ARG A 214 0.63 -3.69 9.85
C ARG A 214 1.69 -2.64 9.60
#